data_AF-A0A1J8PYI1-F1
#
_entry.id   AF-A0A1J8PYI1-F1
#
_cell.length_a   1.000
_cell.length_b   1.000
_cell.length_c   1.000
_cell.angle_alpha   90.00
_cell.angle_beta   90.00
_cell.angle_gamma   90.00
#
_symmetry.space_group_name_H-M   'P 1'
#
loop_
_entity.id
_entity.type
_entity.pdbx_description
1 polymer ?
#
loop_
_entity_poly.entity_id
_entity_poly.type
_entity_poly.pdbx_seq_one_letter_code
_entity_poly.pdbx_strand_id
1 'polypeptide(L)'
;MGNNNIITNKDQNADFKTKTGFNKFAFLSFDKEGYVMRLRKYETNIRRKIKQLREDKKLVSNEATLKAMEQEIKQLKAKLLNNTDNAVLYYFIEHVDYKNKVDMDKVRKTQTAIANELCLDNAEVSRAFKKLKELNIISFTKSGHALEKVLVSPFIIWRGKAQDHYDLMQELKAEFTKKPFEVKLKAA
;
A
#
# COMPACT_ATOMS: atom_id res chain seq x y z
N MET A 1 17.21 -26.29 43.85
CA MET A 1 17.25 -24.83 44.07
C MET A 1 17.27 -24.18 42.70
N GLY A 2 16.28 -23.35 42.42
CA GLY A 2 15.94 -22.89 41.07
C GLY A 2 16.89 -21.83 40.51
N ASN A 3 16.87 -21.78 39.18
CA ASN A 3 17.49 -20.81 38.27
C ASN A 3 17.40 -19.35 38.74
N ASN A 4 18.41 -18.54 38.39
CA ASN A 4 18.19 -17.17 37.95
C ASN A 4 19.24 -16.77 36.91
N ASN A 5 18.80 -16.78 35.64
CA ASN A 5 19.41 -16.05 34.54
C ASN A 5 19.20 -14.56 34.76
N ILE A 6 20.28 -13.79 34.89
CA ILE A 6 20.23 -12.34 34.69
C ILE A 6 20.96 -12.06 33.38
N ILE A 7 20.19 -12.01 32.28
CA ILE A 7 20.67 -11.44 31.02
C ILE A 7 20.31 -9.96 31.05
N THR A 8 21.34 -9.15 31.20
CA THR A 8 21.37 -7.70 31.02
C THR A 8 21.00 -7.34 29.59
N ASN A 9 19.76 -6.90 29.36
CA ASN A 9 19.41 -6.14 28.15
C ASN A 9 19.91 -4.70 28.32
N LYS A 10 21.17 -4.46 27.96
CA LYS A 10 21.70 -3.12 27.72
C LYS A 10 21.72 -2.86 26.22
N ASP A 11 20.93 -1.86 25.84
CA ASP A 11 21.17 -0.90 24.77
C ASP A 11 21.81 -1.43 23.48
N GLN A 12 20.96 -1.78 22.52
CA GLN A 12 21.30 -1.75 21.10
C GLN A 12 20.59 -0.56 20.42
N ASN A 13 20.84 0.65 20.92
CA ASN A 13 20.77 1.84 20.06
C ASN A 13 22.11 1.97 19.34
N ALA A 14 22.39 1.00 18.46
CA ALA A 14 23.51 1.09 17.54
C ALA A 14 23.10 2.02 16.38
N ASP A 15 23.76 3.16 16.37
CA ASP A 15 23.93 4.13 15.29
C ASP A 15 23.72 3.54 13.88
N PHE A 16 22.56 3.79 13.27
CA PHE A 16 22.24 3.43 11.87
C PHE A 16 21.98 4.69 11.03
N LYS A 17 22.93 5.62 11.06
CA LYS A 17 23.09 6.57 9.97
C LYS A 17 23.76 5.84 8.80
N THR A 18 23.21 6.01 7.60
CA THR A 18 23.78 5.62 6.29
C THR A 18 23.65 4.16 5.83
N LYS A 19 22.44 3.62 5.62
CA LYS A 19 22.24 2.48 4.68
C LYS A 19 20.99 2.65 3.80
N THR A 20 21.25 2.52 2.51
CA THR A 20 20.39 2.63 1.31
C THR A 20 18.93 2.17 1.48
N GLY A 21 18.01 2.87 0.81
CA GLY A 21 16.55 2.70 0.92
C GLY A 21 16.01 1.27 0.70
N PHE A 22 16.79 0.36 0.13
CA PHE A 22 16.44 -1.05 -0.02
C PHE A 22 16.47 -1.83 1.31
N ASN A 23 17.40 -1.51 2.22
CA ASN A 23 17.44 -2.17 3.54
C ASN A 23 16.36 -1.62 4.48
N LYS A 24 15.98 -0.35 4.32
CA LYS A 24 14.78 0.23 4.95
C LYS A 24 13.50 -0.44 4.43
N PHE A 25 13.44 -0.73 3.12
CA PHE A 25 12.36 -1.51 2.47
C PHE A 25 12.23 -2.94 3.00
N ALA A 26 13.34 -3.65 3.21
CA ALA A 26 13.32 -5.00 3.77
C ALA A 26 12.86 -4.99 5.24
N PHE A 27 13.34 -4.06 6.07
CA PHE A 27 13.01 -4.03 7.50
C PHE A 27 11.56 -3.62 7.79
N LEU A 28 11.01 -2.65 7.05
CA LEU A 28 9.61 -2.20 7.20
C LEU A 28 8.59 -3.25 6.74
N SER A 29 9.01 -4.25 5.94
CA SER A 29 8.13 -5.32 5.46
C SER A 29 7.92 -6.46 6.47
N PHE A 30 8.78 -6.56 7.50
CA PHE A 30 8.77 -7.65 8.46
C PHE A 30 8.23 -7.26 9.85
N ASP A 31 8.30 -5.99 10.23
CA ASP A 31 7.88 -5.54 11.55
C ASP A 31 6.55 -4.74 11.52
N LYS A 32 5.57 -5.25 12.27
CA LYS A 32 4.29 -4.66 12.72
C LYS A 32 3.03 -4.95 11.87
N GLU A 33 2.34 -6.04 12.25
CA GLU A 33 0.89 -6.20 12.44
C GLU A 33 -0.15 -5.65 11.42
N GLY A 34 0.23 -5.30 10.19
CA GLY A 34 -0.75 -4.95 9.17
C GLY A 34 -0.19 -5.04 7.76
N TYR A 35 -0.72 -6.00 6.98
CA TYR A 35 -0.78 -6.06 5.50
C TYR A 35 -0.96 -7.50 4.96
N VAL A 36 -0.59 -8.52 5.75
CA VAL A 36 -0.12 -9.80 5.16
C VAL A 36 -1.23 -10.69 4.61
N MET A 37 -2.41 -10.74 5.23
CA MET A 37 -3.41 -11.78 4.89
C MET A 37 -4.21 -11.51 3.60
N ARG A 38 -4.39 -10.26 3.17
CA ARG A 38 -5.29 -9.92 2.04
C ARG A 38 -4.57 -9.52 0.76
N LEU A 39 -3.41 -8.87 0.85
CA LEU A 39 -2.58 -8.54 -0.32
C LEU A 39 -2.20 -9.80 -1.09
N ARG A 40 -1.78 -10.86 -0.39
CA ARG A 40 -1.43 -12.15 -1.00
C ARG A 40 -2.58 -12.74 -1.81
N LYS A 41 -3.80 -12.80 -1.24
CA LYS A 41 -4.98 -13.34 -1.94
C LYS A 41 -5.35 -12.51 -3.15
N TYR A 42 -5.33 -11.18 -3.01
CA TYR A 42 -5.61 -10.23 -4.09
C TYR A 42 -4.63 -10.40 -5.27
N GLU A 43 -3.33 -10.35 -5.00
CA GLU A 43 -2.31 -10.53 -6.05
C GLU A 43 -2.37 -11.92 -6.67
N THR A 44 -2.57 -12.96 -5.87
CA THR A 44 -2.68 -14.34 -6.36
C THR A 44 -3.83 -14.49 -7.33
N ASN A 45 -5.00 -13.91 -7.03
CA ASN A 45 -6.15 -13.95 -7.92
C ASN A 45 -5.89 -13.24 -9.26
N ILE A 46 -5.24 -12.06 -9.22
CA ILE A 46 -4.87 -11.33 -10.43
C ILE A 46 -3.85 -12.13 -11.26
N ARG A 47 -2.79 -12.64 -10.62
CA ARG A 47 -1.75 -13.43 -11.28
C ARG A 47 -2.32 -14.72 -11.87
N ARG A 48 -3.26 -15.39 -11.18
CA ARG A 48 -3.98 -16.57 -11.70
C ARG A 48 -4.78 -16.22 -12.95
N LYS A 49 -5.54 -15.12 -12.94
CA LYS A 49 -6.31 -14.68 -14.12
C LYS A 49 -5.40 -14.31 -15.30
N ILE A 50 -4.26 -13.64 -15.04
CA ILE A 50 -3.25 -13.36 -16.07
C ILE A 50 -2.68 -14.65 -16.65
N LYS A 51 -2.40 -15.66 -15.81
CA LYS A 51 -1.91 -16.96 -16.25
C LYS A 51 -2.93 -17.65 -17.16
N GLN A 52 -4.19 -17.70 -16.74
CA GLN A 52 -5.29 -18.26 -17.54
C GLN A 52 -5.41 -17.56 -18.90
N LEU A 53 -5.50 -16.24 -18.93
CA LEU A 53 -5.60 -15.48 -20.18
C LEU A 53 -4.40 -15.72 -21.12
N ARG A 54 -3.20 -15.94 -20.58
CA ARG A 54 -2.01 -16.27 -21.39
C ARG A 54 -2.06 -17.68 -21.96
N GLU A 55 -2.68 -18.62 -21.26
CA GLU A 55 -2.88 -19.99 -21.73
C GLU A 55 -3.96 -20.02 -22.81
N ASP A 56 -5.11 -19.39 -22.54
CA ASP A 56 -6.23 -19.26 -23.49
C ASP A 56 -5.80 -18.56 -24.78
N LYS A 57 -4.94 -17.54 -24.69
CA LYS A 57 -4.40 -16.82 -25.85
C LYS A 57 -3.72 -17.75 -26.86
N LYS A 58 -3.11 -18.85 -26.41
CA LYS A 58 -2.43 -19.82 -27.29
C LYS A 58 -3.42 -20.63 -28.14
N LEU A 59 -4.68 -20.67 -27.74
CA LEU A 59 -5.74 -21.47 -28.38
C LEU A 59 -6.62 -20.61 -29.31
N VAL A 60 -6.42 -19.30 -29.33
CA VAL A 60 -7.24 -18.34 -30.09
C VAL A 60 -6.46 -17.85 -31.32
N SER A 61 -7.10 -17.89 -32.48
CA SER A 61 -6.55 -17.38 -33.75
C SER A 61 -7.14 -16.02 -34.18
N ASN A 62 -8.23 -15.58 -33.55
CA ASN A 62 -8.90 -14.32 -33.87
C ASN A 62 -8.12 -13.11 -33.34
N GLU A 63 -7.66 -12.24 -34.23
CA GLU A 63 -6.85 -11.05 -33.89
C GLU A 63 -7.56 -10.07 -32.95
N ALA A 64 -8.87 -9.84 -33.13
CA ALA A 64 -9.62 -8.93 -32.26
C ALA A 64 -9.70 -9.48 -30.83
N THR A 65 -9.94 -10.78 -30.68
CA THR A 65 -9.95 -11.46 -29.38
C THR A 65 -8.57 -11.43 -28.73
N LEU A 66 -7.50 -11.68 -29.50
CA LEU A 66 -6.12 -11.60 -29.00
C LEU A 66 -5.80 -10.20 -28.45
N LYS A 67 -6.16 -9.14 -29.18
CA LYS A 67 -5.99 -7.75 -28.72
C LYS A 67 -6.78 -7.45 -27.46
N ALA A 68 -8.02 -7.93 -27.35
CA ALA A 68 -8.84 -7.77 -26.15
C ALA A 68 -8.20 -8.44 -24.92
N MET A 69 -7.68 -9.67 -25.08
CA MET A 69 -7.00 -10.40 -24.01
C MET A 69 -5.70 -9.72 -23.58
N GLU A 70 -4.91 -9.20 -24.52
CA GLU A 70 -3.70 -8.42 -24.21
C GLU A 70 -4.03 -7.16 -23.41
N GLN A 71 -5.07 -6.45 -23.81
CA GLN A 71 -5.54 -5.27 -23.10
C GLN A 71 -6.03 -5.62 -21.69
N GLU A 72 -6.74 -6.73 -21.52
CA GLU A 72 -7.16 -7.20 -20.20
C GLU A 72 -5.95 -7.58 -19.33
N ILE A 73 -4.95 -8.29 -19.87
CA ILE A 73 -3.70 -8.61 -19.16
C ILE A 73 -3.00 -7.31 -18.73
N LYS A 74 -2.93 -6.30 -19.61
CA LYS A 74 -2.33 -4.99 -19.30
C LYS A 74 -3.07 -4.31 -18.16
N GLN A 75 -4.40 -4.31 -18.18
CA GLN A 75 -5.23 -3.76 -17.10
C GLN A 75 -5.04 -4.52 -15.78
N LEU A 76 -4.97 -5.85 -15.82
CA LEU A 76 -4.75 -6.69 -14.64
C LEU A 76 -3.36 -6.45 -14.03
N LYS A 77 -2.32 -6.34 -14.85
CA LYS A 77 -0.97 -5.98 -14.39
C LYS A 77 -0.94 -4.61 -13.73
N ALA A 78 -1.65 -3.63 -14.29
CA ALA A 78 -1.73 -2.27 -13.73
C ALA A 78 -2.39 -2.23 -12.34
N LYS A 79 -3.22 -3.24 -12.00
CA LYS A 79 -3.87 -3.37 -10.68
C LYS A 79 -2.95 -3.94 -9.59
N LEU A 80 -1.82 -4.54 -9.94
CA LEU A 80 -0.83 -4.98 -8.96
C LEU A 80 -0.12 -3.76 -8.37
N LEU A 81 0.25 -3.86 -7.08
CA LEU A 81 1.12 -2.88 -6.45
C LEU A 81 2.52 -3.01 -7.01
N ASN A 82 3.13 -1.88 -7.36
CA ASN A 82 4.50 -1.79 -7.84
C ASN A 82 5.36 -0.97 -6.85
N ASN A 83 6.63 -0.76 -7.21
CA ASN A 83 7.57 -0.04 -6.36
C ASN A 83 7.15 1.41 -6.09
N THR A 84 6.60 2.11 -7.09
CA THR A 84 6.10 3.49 -6.95
C THR A 84 4.92 3.54 -5.98
N ASP A 85 3.96 2.61 -6.09
CA ASP A 85 2.81 2.54 -5.17
C ASP A 85 3.28 2.32 -3.73
N ASN A 86 4.24 1.41 -3.54
CA ASN A 86 4.81 1.12 -2.24
C ASN A 86 5.58 2.32 -1.67
N ALA A 87 6.39 3.00 -2.49
CA ALA A 87 7.14 4.17 -2.07
C ALA A 87 6.22 5.30 -1.57
N VAL A 88 5.14 5.58 -2.31
CA VAL A 88 4.12 6.58 -1.91
C VAL A 88 3.41 6.16 -0.63
N LEU A 89 3.05 4.88 -0.49
CA LEU A 89 2.41 4.38 0.73
C LEU A 89 3.34 4.50 1.94
N TYR A 90 4.60 4.07 1.82
CA TYR A 90 5.55 4.13 2.92
C TYR A 90 5.86 5.57 3.32
N TYR A 91 5.98 6.47 2.35
CA TYR A 91 6.08 7.90 2.61
C TYR A 91 4.98 8.38 3.55
N PHE A 92 3.73 7.95 3.35
CA PHE A 92 2.65 8.30 4.27
C PHE A 92 2.72 7.57 5.62
N ILE A 93 3.02 6.28 5.62
CA ILE A 93 3.09 5.47 6.85
C ILE A 93 4.11 6.03 7.85
N GLU A 94 5.25 6.54 7.36
CA GLU A 94 6.28 7.16 8.18
C GLU A 94 5.80 8.42 8.93
N HIS A 95 4.71 9.05 8.45
CA HIS A 95 4.16 10.29 9.00
C HIS A 95 2.71 10.15 9.51
N VAL A 96 2.21 8.93 9.61
CA VAL A 96 0.87 8.66 10.19
C VAL A 96 0.92 8.76 11.72
N ASP A 97 -0.17 9.22 12.35
CA ASP A 97 -0.39 9.23 13.79
C ASP A 97 -1.13 7.95 14.30
N TYR A 98 -1.60 7.94 15.55
CA TYR A 98 -2.39 6.82 16.10
C TYR A 98 -3.84 6.78 15.57
N LYS A 99 -4.32 7.86 14.94
CA LYS A 99 -5.64 7.97 14.32
C LYS A 99 -5.59 7.71 12.82
N ASN A 100 -4.51 7.11 12.34
CA ASN A 100 -4.31 6.79 10.93
C ASN A 100 -4.32 8.03 10.00
N LYS A 101 -4.08 9.22 10.56
CA LYS A 101 -4.01 10.48 9.84
C LYS A 101 -2.55 10.84 9.59
N VAL A 102 -2.24 11.24 8.36
CA VAL A 102 -0.92 11.75 8.00
C VAL A 102 -0.75 13.15 8.59
N ASP A 103 0.39 13.38 9.23
CA ASP A 103 0.84 14.70 9.69
C ASP A 103 1.21 15.56 8.47
N MET A 104 0.28 16.42 8.06
CA MET A 104 0.40 17.24 6.85
C MET A 104 1.45 18.35 6.94
N ASP A 105 1.99 18.61 8.14
CA ASP A 105 3.09 19.56 8.34
C ASP A 105 4.46 18.90 8.12
N LYS A 106 4.51 17.56 8.10
CA LYS A 106 5.73 16.78 7.84
C LYS A 106 5.84 16.23 6.42
N VAL A 107 4.78 16.35 5.62
CA VAL A 107 4.77 15.88 4.23
C VAL A 107 4.63 17.01 3.24
N ARG A 108 5.07 16.75 2.00
CA ARG A 108 4.84 17.64 0.88
C ARG A 108 3.35 17.67 0.54
N LYS A 109 2.87 18.88 0.31
CA LYS A 109 1.44 19.13 0.08
C LYS A 109 0.99 18.83 -1.35
N THR A 110 1.88 18.59 -2.31
CA THR A 110 1.46 18.28 -3.70
C THR A 110 2.08 16.97 -4.18
N GLN A 111 1.39 16.28 -5.08
CA GLN A 111 1.89 15.03 -5.68
C GLN A 111 3.20 15.25 -6.44
N THR A 112 3.37 16.41 -7.08
CA THR A 112 4.62 16.80 -7.74
C THR A 112 5.75 16.96 -6.75
N ALA A 113 5.52 17.61 -5.61
CA ALA A 113 6.56 17.78 -4.60
C ALA A 113 6.92 16.44 -3.93
N ILE A 114 5.95 15.55 -3.73
CA ILE A 114 6.20 14.17 -3.26
C ILE A 114 7.02 13.40 -4.30
N ALA A 115 6.70 13.51 -5.59
CA ALA A 115 7.46 12.87 -6.66
C ALA A 115 8.92 13.32 -6.68
N ASN A 116 9.16 14.63 -6.53
CA ASN A 116 10.51 15.18 -6.45
C ASN A 116 11.27 14.67 -5.21
N GLU A 117 10.62 14.61 -4.06
CA GLU A 117 11.25 14.12 -2.82
C GLU A 117 11.60 12.64 -2.89
N LEU A 118 10.76 11.83 -3.55
CA LEU A 118 10.99 10.41 -3.72
C LEU A 118 11.87 10.08 -4.95
N CYS A 119 12.31 11.08 -5.71
CA CYS A 119 13.01 10.92 -6.99
C CYS A 119 12.24 10.02 -7.98
N LEU A 120 10.94 10.24 -8.11
CA LEU A 120 10.02 9.46 -8.96
C LEU A 120 9.38 10.34 -10.04
N ASP A 121 8.87 9.69 -11.09
CA ASP A 121 8.08 10.38 -12.13
C ASP A 121 6.73 10.87 -11.58
N ASN A 122 6.35 12.10 -11.92
CA ASN A 122 5.11 12.71 -11.43
C ASN A 122 3.86 11.97 -11.94
N ALA A 123 3.85 11.49 -13.18
CA ALA A 123 2.73 10.73 -13.71
C ALA A 123 2.62 9.35 -13.05
N GLU A 124 3.74 8.73 -12.66
CA GLU A 124 3.74 7.52 -11.83
C GLU A 124 3.18 7.76 -10.43
N VAL A 125 3.61 8.81 -9.73
CA VAL A 125 3.08 9.15 -8.40
C VAL A 125 1.60 9.48 -8.48
N SER A 126 1.17 10.24 -9.47
CA SER A 126 -0.25 10.54 -9.69
C SER A 126 -1.08 9.27 -9.89
N ARG A 127 -0.57 8.30 -10.67
CA ARG A 127 -1.20 6.98 -10.86
C ARG A 127 -1.21 6.17 -9.56
N ALA A 128 -0.14 6.21 -8.77
CA ALA A 128 -0.05 5.54 -7.49
C ALA A 128 -1.13 6.05 -6.52
N PHE A 129 -1.31 7.37 -6.38
CA PHE A 129 -2.37 7.93 -5.54
C PHE A 129 -3.76 7.46 -5.95
N LYS A 130 -4.04 7.45 -7.25
CA LYS A 130 -5.32 6.96 -7.77
C LYS A 130 -5.51 5.48 -7.43
N LYS A 131 -4.48 4.65 -7.68
CA LYS A 131 -4.52 3.21 -7.40
C LYS A 131 -4.71 2.92 -5.92
N LEU A 132 -3.92 3.54 -5.05
CA LEU A 132 -4.00 3.34 -3.60
C LEU A 132 -5.38 3.77 -3.05
N LYS A 133 -5.98 4.84 -3.59
CA LYS A 133 -7.34 5.24 -3.25
C LYS A 133 -8.40 4.24 -3.74
N GLU A 134 -8.31 3.79 -5.00
CA GLU A 134 -9.21 2.77 -5.55
C GLU A 134 -9.15 1.45 -4.78
N LEU A 135 -7.97 1.08 -4.30
CA LEU A 135 -7.74 -0.10 -3.47
C LEU A 135 -8.15 0.08 -2.01
N ASN A 136 -8.71 1.23 -1.61
CA ASN A 136 -9.07 1.59 -0.24
C ASN A 136 -7.87 1.51 0.74
N ILE A 137 -6.65 1.72 0.24
CA ILE A 137 -5.43 1.76 1.06
C ILE A 137 -5.27 3.13 1.71
N ILE A 138 -5.57 4.19 0.96
CA ILE A 138 -5.54 5.58 1.45
C ILE A 138 -6.85 6.30 1.10
N SER A 139 -7.23 7.29 1.91
CA SER A 139 -8.19 8.33 1.54
C SER A 139 -7.47 9.68 1.56
N PHE A 140 -7.88 10.61 0.70
CA PHE A 140 -7.35 11.96 0.73
C PHE A 140 -8.32 12.97 0.14
N THR A 141 -8.24 14.21 0.64
CA THR A 141 -8.90 15.40 0.10
C THR A 141 -7.86 16.38 -0.43
N LYS A 142 -8.28 17.20 -1.40
CA LYS A 142 -7.45 18.22 -2.02
C LYS A 142 -8.21 19.54 -2.09
N SER A 143 -7.47 20.64 -1.94
CA SER A 143 -7.90 21.97 -2.36
C SER A 143 -6.95 22.45 -3.45
N GLY A 144 -7.50 22.59 -4.66
CA GLY A 144 -6.69 22.71 -5.88
C GLY A 144 -5.72 21.54 -6.04
N HIS A 145 -4.42 21.86 -6.07
CA HIS A 145 -3.35 20.86 -6.18
C HIS A 145 -2.78 20.40 -4.84
N ALA A 146 -3.16 21.05 -3.74
CA ALA A 146 -2.66 20.75 -2.41
C ALA A 146 -3.49 19.66 -1.73
N LEU A 147 -2.82 18.69 -1.10
CA LEU A 147 -3.37 17.70 -0.20
C LEU A 147 -3.67 18.39 1.14
N GLU A 148 -4.91 18.28 1.59
CA GLU A 148 -5.34 18.86 2.88
C GLU A 148 -5.41 17.81 3.99
N LYS A 149 -5.84 16.61 3.62
CA LYS A 149 -6.00 15.48 4.53
C LYS A 149 -5.60 14.23 3.78
N VAL A 150 -4.78 13.40 4.41
CA VAL A 150 -4.50 12.04 3.96
C VAL A 150 -4.71 11.10 5.14
N LEU A 151 -5.44 10.02 4.90
CA LEU A 151 -5.70 8.94 5.84
C LEU A 151 -5.15 7.64 5.26
N VAL A 152 -4.60 6.78 6.10
CA VAL A 152 -4.20 5.41 5.73
C VAL A 152 -5.19 4.44 6.35
N SER A 153 -5.62 3.43 5.60
CA SER A 153 -6.66 2.52 6.09
C SER A 153 -6.25 1.84 7.42
N PRO A 154 -7.14 1.75 8.42
CA PRO A 154 -6.89 0.99 9.65
C PRO A 154 -6.55 -0.48 9.39
N PHE A 155 -7.06 -1.09 8.31
CA PHE A 155 -6.68 -2.45 7.92
C PHE A 155 -5.24 -2.59 7.41
N ILE A 156 -4.58 -1.48 7.10
CA ILE A 156 -3.20 -1.43 6.61
C ILE A 156 -2.24 -1.26 7.78
N ILE A 157 -2.54 -0.32 8.67
CA ILE A 157 -1.71 -0.05 9.83
C ILE A 157 -2.60 0.04 11.07
N TRP A 158 -2.26 -0.78 12.05
CA TRP A 158 -2.87 -0.80 13.36
C TRP A 158 -1.81 -0.41 14.39
N ARG A 159 -2.16 0.55 15.24
CA ARG A 159 -1.38 0.95 16.42
C ARG A 159 -2.30 0.99 17.64
N GLY A 160 -1.79 0.62 18.80
CA GLY A 160 -2.55 0.63 20.05
C GLY A 160 -3.31 -0.66 20.31
N LYS A 161 -4.30 -0.62 21.20
CA LYS A 161 -5.04 -1.81 21.63
C LYS A 161 -6.14 -2.18 20.64
N ALA A 162 -6.72 -3.37 20.80
CA ALA A 162 -7.81 -3.85 19.96
C ALA A 162 -9.05 -2.95 20.04
N GLN A 163 -9.36 -2.39 21.21
CA GLN A 163 -10.50 -1.48 21.37
C GLN A 163 -10.28 -0.18 20.59
N ASP A 164 -9.10 0.45 20.73
CA ASP A 164 -8.76 1.68 20.01
C ASP A 164 -8.88 1.48 18.49
N HIS A 165 -8.45 0.31 18.00
CA HIS A 165 -8.58 -0.05 16.60
C HIS A 165 -10.03 -0.24 16.15
N TYR A 166 -10.85 -0.89 16.98
CA TYR A 166 -12.27 -1.04 16.71
C TYR A 166 -12.97 0.32 16.63
N ASP A 167 -12.66 1.23 17.55
CA ASP A 167 -13.24 2.57 17.59
C ASP A 167 -12.81 3.38 16.35
N LEU A 168 -11.51 3.32 16.01
CA LEU A 168 -10.96 3.95 14.80
C LEU A 168 -11.59 3.41 13.51
N MET A 169 -11.84 2.09 13.46
CA MET A 169 -12.55 1.44 12.37
C MET A 169 -13.97 1.99 12.18
N GLN A 170 -14.67 2.32 13.28
CA GLN A 170 -15.99 2.97 13.20
C GLN A 170 -15.88 4.43 12.76
N GLU A 171 -14.93 5.18 13.31
CA GLU A 171 -14.69 6.60 12.97
C GLU A 171 -14.40 6.78 11.48
N LEU A 172 -13.54 5.93 10.91
CA LEU A 172 -13.09 6.04 9.53
C LEU A 172 -13.96 5.27 8.52
N LYS A 173 -15.10 4.73 8.95
CA LYS A 173 -15.98 3.89 8.09
C LYS A 173 -16.48 4.61 6.84
N ALA A 174 -16.74 5.91 6.92
CA ALA A 174 -17.18 6.72 5.78
C ALA A 174 -16.07 6.89 4.73
N GLU A 175 -14.81 6.94 5.16
CA GLU A 175 -13.63 7.12 4.30
C GLU A 175 -13.18 5.78 3.70
N PHE A 176 -13.37 4.68 4.44
CA PHE A 176 -13.02 3.32 4.04
C PHE A 176 -14.25 2.41 4.02
N THR A 177 -15.14 2.65 3.07
CA THR A 177 -16.40 1.88 2.91
C THR A 177 -16.17 0.40 2.60
N LYS A 178 -14.99 0.02 2.09
CA LYS A 178 -14.61 -1.34 1.75
C LYS A 178 -13.25 -1.66 2.37
N LYS A 179 -13.00 -2.92 2.67
CA LYS A 179 -11.67 -3.33 3.13
C LYS A 179 -10.69 -3.21 1.96
N PRO A 180 -9.40 -2.94 2.23
CA PRO A 180 -8.39 -2.94 1.19
C PRO A 180 -8.43 -4.21 0.35
N PHE A 181 -8.23 -4.04 -0.95
CA PHE A 181 -8.18 -5.13 -1.93
C PHE A 181 -9.49 -5.91 -2.16
N GLU A 182 -10.62 -5.51 -1.58
CA GLU A 182 -11.95 -6.08 -1.88
C GLU A 182 -12.57 -5.52 -3.18
N VAL A 183 -11.76 -4.87 -4.03
CA VAL A 183 -12.23 -4.36 -5.32
C VAL A 183 -12.69 -5.55 -6.16
N LYS A 184 -14.01 -5.62 -6.43
CA LYS A 184 -14.59 -6.64 -7.32
C LYS A 184 -13.85 -6.58 -8.66
N LEU A 185 -13.01 -7.58 -8.91
CA LEU A 185 -12.63 -7.89 -10.28
C LEU A 185 -13.94 -8.27 -10.95
N LYS A 186 -14.35 -7.54 -11.99
CA LYS A 186 -15.52 -7.94 -12.78
C LYS A 186 -15.35 -9.41 -13.11
N ALA A 187 -16.31 -10.23 -12.68
CA ALA A 187 -16.43 -11.59 -13.18
C ALA A 187 -16.55 -11.48 -14.70
N ALA A 188 -15.78 -12.31 -15.40
CA ALA A 188 -15.91 -12.45 -16.84
C ALA A 188 -17.32 -12.93 -17.17
#